data_AF-A0A7Y5G2U8-F1
#
_entry.id   AF-A0A7Y5G2U8-F1
#
_cell.length_a   1.000
_cell.length_b   1.000
_cell.length_c   1.000
_cell.angle_alpha   90.00
_cell.angle_beta   90.00
_cell.angle_gamma   90.00
#
_symmetry.space_group_name_H-M   'P 1'
#
loop_
_entity.id
_entity.type
_entity.pdbx_description
1 polymer ?
#
loop_
_entity_poly.entity_id
_entity_poly.type
_entity_poly.pdbx_seq_one_letter_code
_entity_poly.pdbx_strand_id
1 'polypeptide(L)'
;MHELTITSGRNMHLIDPQLTIWGWEIPVYLFLGGLVAGILFFSALYFLRGKTEEMPTVVRVTPLLAPILLGLGLFALFLDLEYKLHVFRFYTNIRLESPMSWGSWTLAVILPLSVIWAALHIDKVFPNWRWPFAWLKKALAFFKQYARVVAWLLIVYSALLGMYTGILLSAFNARPFWNSAILGPLFLVSGLSTGLALNLLLSRNEKEKHLLSRIDIMAISVEL
;
A
#
# COMPACT_ATOMS: atom_id res chain seq x y z
N MET A 1 15.12 50.86 -4.50
CA MET A 1 14.64 49.57 -3.95
C MET A 1 13.51 49.90 -2.99
N HIS A 2 12.27 49.58 -3.33
CA HIS A 2 11.16 49.73 -2.40
C HIS A 2 11.10 48.47 -1.54
N GLU A 3 11.45 48.61 -0.26
CA GLU A 3 11.29 47.56 0.74
C GLU A 3 9.80 47.46 1.07
N LEU A 4 9.12 46.48 0.48
CA LEU A 4 7.74 46.12 0.82
C LEU A 4 7.76 45.44 2.20
N THR A 5 7.58 46.25 3.25
CA THR A 5 7.33 45.75 4.60
C THR A 5 5.91 45.22 4.68
N ILE A 6 5.74 43.92 4.46
CA ILE A 6 4.48 43.21 4.63
C ILE A 6 4.22 43.09 6.13
N THR A 7 3.39 43.97 6.69
CA THR A 7 3.08 44.06 8.13
C THR A 7 2.11 42.99 8.62
N SER A 8 1.56 42.15 7.74
CA SER A 8 0.67 41.04 8.09
C SER A 8 1.18 39.74 7.48
N GLY A 9 1.63 38.80 8.32
CA GLY A 9 2.05 37.47 7.91
C GLY A 9 0.93 36.67 7.20
N ARG A 10 -0.31 37.13 7.24
CA ARG A 10 -1.47 36.51 6.58
C ARG A 10 -1.37 36.46 5.05
N ASN A 11 -0.58 37.36 4.45
CA ASN A 11 -0.34 37.37 3.00
C ASN A 11 0.82 36.45 2.57
N MET A 12 1.50 35.78 3.51
CA MET A 12 2.44 34.72 3.15
C MET A 12 1.64 33.46 2.78
N HIS A 13 2.03 32.88 1.64
CA HIS A 13 1.50 31.62 1.16
C HIS A 13 1.55 30.56 2.28
N LEU A 14 0.42 29.92 2.60
CA LEU A 14 0.22 28.89 3.64
C LEU A 14 0.16 29.37 5.12
N ILE A 15 0.11 30.67 5.42
CA ILE A 15 -0.02 31.16 6.81
C ILE A 15 -1.46 31.21 7.32
N ASP A 16 -2.42 31.61 6.48
CA ASP A 16 -3.83 31.52 6.83
C ASP A 16 -4.28 30.05 6.71
N PRO A 17 -5.04 29.49 7.69
CA PRO A 17 -5.46 28.10 7.67
C PRO A 17 -6.39 27.85 6.48
N GLN A 18 -5.85 27.25 5.42
CA GLN A 18 -6.63 26.78 4.29
C GLN A 18 -7.34 25.46 4.65
N LEU A 19 -8.54 25.26 4.13
CA LEU A 19 -9.34 24.07 4.38
C LEU A 19 -8.73 22.81 3.75
N THR A 20 -7.93 22.96 2.68
CA THR A 20 -7.27 21.88 1.95
C THR A 20 -5.76 22.03 2.04
N ILE A 21 -5.12 21.19 2.86
CA ILE A 21 -3.65 21.15 3.03
C ILE A 21 -3.02 20.18 2.02
N TRP A 22 -3.78 19.16 1.60
CA TRP A 22 -3.34 18.19 0.62
C TRP A 22 -4.16 18.30 -0.65
N GLY A 23 -3.49 18.11 -1.78
CA GLY A 23 -4.15 17.91 -3.06
C GLY A 23 -4.79 16.52 -3.16
N TRP A 24 -5.24 16.18 -4.36
CA TRP A 24 -5.87 14.90 -4.68
C TRP A 24 -4.89 13.73 -4.62
N GLU A 25 -3.59 14.02 -4.68
CA GLU A 25 -2.48 13.08 -4.71
C GLU A 25 -2.44 12.22 -3.44
N ILE A 26 -2.57 12.83 -2.27
CA ILE A 26 -2.50 12.13 -0.98
C ILE A 26 -3.68 11.18 -0.78
N PRO A 27 -4.96 11.57 -0.96
CA PRO A 27 -6.08 10.63 -0.89
C PRO A 27 -5.94 9.45 -1.86
N VAL A 28 -5.49 9.69 -3.09
CA VAL A 28 -5.26 8.62 -4.08
C VAL A 28 -4.19 7.66 -3.59
N TYR A 29 -3.07 8.18 -3.08
CA TYR A 29 -2.01 7.36 -2.52
C TYR A 29 -2.50 6.53 -1.31
N LEU A 30 -3.21 7.15 -0.37
CA LEU A 30 -3.71 6.47 0.83
C LEU A 30 -4.69 5.34 0.47
N PHE A 31 -5.61 5.60 -0.45
CA PHE A 31 -6.55 4.60 -0.96
C PHE A 31 -5.84 3.43 -1.65
N LEU A 32 -4.96 3.73 -2.61
CA LEU A 32 -4.23 2.71 -3.36
C LEU A 32 -3.27 1.92 -2.45
N GLY A 33 -2.63 2.58 -1.48
CA GLY A 33 -1.78 1.95 -0.47
C GLY A 33 -2.54 0.96 0.40
N GLY A 34 -3.71 1.37 0.93
CA GLY A 34 -4.59 0.49 1.70
C GLY A 34 -5.11 -0.69 0.88
N LEU A 35 -5.56 -0.44 -0.36
CA LEU A 35 -6.01 -1.47 -1.29
C LEU A 35 -4.91 -2.52 -1.55
N VAL A 36 -3.68 -2.07 -1.87
CA VAL A 36 -2.53 -2.95 -2.09
C VAL A 36 -2.16 -3.73 -0.84
N ALA A 37 -2.19 -3.10 0.33
CA ALA A 37 -1.96 -3.77 1.60
C ALA A 37 -2.95 -4.94 1.79
N GLY A 38 -4.25 -4.72 1.56
CA GLY A 38 -5.26 -5.79 1.63
C GLY A 38 -5.03 -6.92 0.63
N ILE A 39 -4.77 -6.58 -0.65
CA ILE A 39 -4.50 -7.59 -1.70
C ILE A 39 -3.34 -8.50 -1.30
N LEU A 40 -2.20 -7.91 -0.94
CA LEU A 40 -0.97 -8.65 -0.65
C LEU A 40 -1.07 -9.43 0.66
N PHE A 41 -1.71 -8.85 1.68
CA PHE A 41 -1.93 -9.52 2.96
C PHE A 41 -2.74 -10.81 2.80
N PHE A 42 -3.92 -10.73 2.15
CA PHE A 42 -4.77 -11.91 1.97
C PHE A 42 -4.16 -12.93 1.02
N SER A 43 -3.50 -12.47 -0.05
CA SER A 43 -2.77 -13.35 -0.96
C SER A 43 -1.71 -14.18 -0.23
N ALA A 44 -0.87 -13.53 0.57
CA ALA A 44 0.17 -14.19 1.34
C ALA A 44 -0.42 -15.09 2.45
N LEU A 45 -1.48 -14.64 3.12
CA LEU A 45 -2.17 -15.42 4.16
C LEU A 45 -2.72 -16.74 3.60
N TYR A 46 -3.47 -16.69 2.49
CA TYR A 46 -4.06 -17.89 1.91
C TYR A 46 -3.03 -18.80 1.23
N PHE A 47 -1.94 -18.23 0.72
CA PHE A 47 -0.78 -19.01 0.30
C PHE A 47 -0.16 -19.80 1.46
N LEU A 48 0.10 -19.14 2.60
CA LEU A 48 0.69 -19.79 3.79
C LEU A 48 -0.23 -20.86 4.40
N ARG A 49 -1.55 -20.67 4.29
CA ARG A 49 -2.56 -21.66 4.71
C ARG A 49 -2.71 -22.84 3.75
N GLY A 50 -1.98 -22.86 2.62
CA GLY A 50 -2.09 -23.92 1.61
C GLY A 50 -3.40 -23.91 0.84
N LYS A 51 -4.16 -22.80 0.87
CA LYS A 51 -5.48 -22.65 0.24
C LYS A 51 -5.41 -22.08 -1.17
N THR A 52 -4.27 -22.22 -1.84
CA THR A 52 -4.02 -21.64 -3.16
C THR A 52 -4.98 -22.14 -4.24
N GLU A 53 -5.38 -23.42 -4.18
CA GLU A 53 -6.37 -23.96 -5.15
C GLU A 53 -7.82 -23.64 -4.76
N GLU A 54 -8.10 -23.41 -3.47
CA GLU A 54 -9.42 -22.96 -3.00
C GLU A 54 -9.68 -21.48 -3.34
N MET A 55 -8.63 -20.66 -3.30
CA MET A 55 -8.69 -19.21 -3.50
C MET A 55 -7.70 -18.74 -4.59
N PRO A 56 -7.85 -19.20 -5.83
CA PRO A 56 -6.91 -18.90 -6.90
C PRO A 56 -6.93 -17.42 -7.29
N THR A 57 -8.08 -16.74 -7.18
CA THR A 57 -8.15 -15.30 -7.51
C THR A 57 -7.35 -14.50 -6.50
N VAL A 58 -7.57 -14.73 -5.21
CA VAL A 58 -6.87 -14.01 -4.13
C VAL A 58 -5.37 -14.26 -4.16
N VAL A 59 -4.95 -15.52 -4.34
CA VAL A 59 -3.52 -15.87 -4.27
C VAL A 59 -2.78 -15.55 -5.57
N ARG A 60 -3.41 -15.72 -6.75
CA ARG A 60 -2.70 -15.65 -8.05
C ARG A 60 -3.07 -14.45 -8.91
N VAL A 61 -4.35 -14.05 -8.95
CA VAL A 61 -4.86 -13.08 -9.93
C VAL A 61 -4.74 -11.66 -9.41
N THR A 62 -5.39 -11.34 -8.29
CA THR A 62 -5.42 -9.98 -7.73
C THR A 62 -4.04 -9.40 -7.43
N PRO A 63 -3.05 -10.18 -6.92
CA PRO A 63 -1.71 -9.65 -6.66
C PRO A 63 -0.95 -9.19 -7.89
N LEU A 64 -1.35 -9.59 -9.10
CA LEU A 64 -0.76 -9.06 -10.34
C LEU A 64 -1.05 -7.57 -10.51
N LEU A 65 -2.14 -7.07 -9.92
CA LEU A 65 -2.49 -5.65 -9.94
C LEU A 65 -1.71 -4.85 -8.89
N ALA A 66 -1.22 -5.50 -7.82
CA ALA A 66 -0.59 -4.81 -6.69
C ALA A 66 0.61 -3.93 -7.09
N PRO A 67 1.58 -4.39 -7.92
CA PRO A 67 2.69 -3.53 -8.35
C PRO A 67 2.24 -2.31 -9.15
N ILE A 68 1.19 -2.45 -9.97
CA ILE A 68 0.67 -1.38 -10.82
C ILE A 68 -0.04 -0.35 -9.94
N LEU A 69 -0.94 -0.79 -9.07
CA LEU A 69 -1.68 0.07 -8.14
C LEU A 69 -0.74 0.79 -7.18
N LEU A 70 0.26 0.09 -6.64
CA LEU A 70 1.28 0.69 -5.77
C LEU A 70 2.14 1.68 -6.54
N GLY A 71 2.53 1.36 -7.77
CA GLY A 71 3.24 2.27 -8.67
C GLY A 71 2.48 3.56 -8.95
N LEU A 72 1.16 3.47 -9.18
CA LEU A 72 0.29 4.64 -9.34
C LEU A 72 0.20 5.47 -8.05
N GLY A 73 0.09 4.82 -6.88
CA GLY A 73 0.11 5.51 -5.59
C GLY A 73 1.45 6.22 -5.34
N LEU A 74 2.57 5.57 -5.63
CA LEU A 74 3.91 6.17 -5.54
C LEU A 74 4.10 7.32 -6.52
N PHE A 75 3.52 7.21 -7.71
CA PHE A 75 3.53 8.29 -8.69
C PHE A 75 2.73 9.51 -8.19
N ALA A 76 1.56 9.30 -7.59
CA ALA A 76 0.81 10.38 -6.94
C ALA A 76 1.63 11.06 -5.83
N LEU A 77 2.30 10.28 -4.97
CA LEU A 77 3.19 10.81 -3.94
C LEU A 77 4.37 11.61 -4.55
N PHE A 78 4.91 11.15 -5.68
CA PHE A 78 5.94 11.89 -6.40
C PHE A 78 5.45 13.23 -6.97
N LEU A 79 4.18 13.32 -7.40
CA LEU A 79 3.58 14.56 -7.89
C LEU A 79 3.42 15.59 -6.76
N ASP A 80 2.97 15.12 -5.58
CA ASP A 80 2.81 15.92 -4.35
C ASP A 80 4.14 16.52 -3.85
N LEU A 81 5.27 15.92 -4.24
CA LEU A 81 6.58 16.39 -3.80
C LEU A 81 6.94 17.76 -4.38
N GLU A 82 7.13 18.75 -3.49
CA GLU A 82 7.60 20.10 -3.86
C GLU A 82 8.96 20.04 -4.58
N TYR A 83 9.93 19.34 -3.98
CA TYR A 83 11.27 19.18 -4.53
C TYR A 83 11.53 17.77 -5.05
N LYS A 84 11.05 17.49 -6.26
CA LYS A 84 11.08 16.18 -6.92
C LYS A 84 12.47 15.52 -7.02
N LEU A 85 13.54 16.30 -7.20
CA LEU A 85 14.91 15.78 -7.30
C LEU A 85 15.46 15.29 -5.94
N HIS A 86 14.83 15.63 -4.82
CA HIS A 86 15.30 15.27 -3.48
C HIS A 86 14.72 13.97 -2.94
N VAL A 87 14.01 13.17 -3.75
CA VAL A 87 13.42 11.87 -3.33
C VAL A 87 14.46 10.96 -2.66
N PHE A 88 15.71 10.95 -3.15
CA PHE A 88 16.77 10.12 -2.57
C PHE A 88 17.02 10.43 -1.07
N ARG A 89 16.70 11.64 -0.60
CA ARG A 89 16.88 12.04 0.80
C ARG A 89 16.00 11.24 1.76
N PHE A 90 14.86 10.72 1.31
CA PHE A 90 14.02 9.82 2.10
C PHE A 90 14.71 8.50 2.46
N TYR A 91 15.72 8.10 1.69
CA TYR A 91 16.45 6.85 1.86
C TYR A 91 17.86 7.07 2.42
N THR A 92 18.42 8.28 2.32
CA THR A 92 19.74 8.59 2.89
C THR A 92 19.70 9.25 4.26
N ASN A 93 18.62 9.97 4.61
CA ASN A 93 18.46 10.61 5.91
C ASN A 93 17.42 9.86 6.75
N ILE A 94 17.88 8.88 7.51
CA ILE A 94 17.01 8.06 8.38
C ILE A 94 16.62 8.89 9.61
N ARG A 95 15.32 9.16 9.75
CA ARG A 95 14.75 9.84 10.92
C ARG A 95 13.79 8.90 11.64
N LEU A 96 14.28 8.22 12.68
CA LEU A 96 13.53 7.18 13.40
C LEU A 96 12.24 7.71 14.08
N GLU A 97 12.23 8.99 14.45
CA GLU A 97 11.06 9.65 15.05
C GLU A 97 10.00 10.06 14.03
N SER A 98 10.32 10.03 12.73
CA SER A 98 9.41 10.48 11.67
C SER A 98 8.62 9.31 11.08
N PRO A 99 7.28 9.32 11.17
CA PRO A 99 6.44 8.32 10.51
C PRO A 99 6.68 8.27 8.99
N MET A 100 7.04 9.40 8.37
CA MET A 100 7.34 9.48 6.94
C MET A 100 8.63 8.71 6.58
N SER A 101 9.63 8.71 7.46
CA SER A 101 10.84 7.89 7.26
C SER A 101 10.51 6.40 7.33
N TRP A 102 9.63 5.97 8.24
CA TRP A 102 9.19 4.57 8.29
C TRP A 102 8.37 4.18 7.05
N GLY A 103 7.52 5.08 6.58
CA GLY A 103 6.74 4.89 5.35
C GLY A 103 7.63 4.69 4.13
N SER A 104 8.68 5.50 3.94
CA SER A 104 9.59 5.36 2.80
C SER A 104 10.30 3.99 2.78
N TRP A 105 10.81 3.52 3.92
CA TRP A 105 11.43 2.20 4.01
C TRP A 105 10.45 1.06 3.81
N THR A 106 9.21 1.20 4.32
CA THR A 106 8.14 0.23 4.09
C THR A 106 7.84 0.12 2.59
N LEU A 107 7.70 1.25 1.90
CA LEU A 107 7.49 1.31 0.45
C LEU A 107 8.65 0.72 -0.35
N ALA A 108 9.89 1.00 0.06
CA ALA A 108 11.09 0.47 -0.58
C ALA A 108 11.17 -1.06 -0.54
N VAL A 109 10.58 -1.69 0.49
CA VAL A 109 10.57 -3.15 0.63
C VAL A 109 9.32 -3.78 0.01
N ILE A 110 8.13 -3.20 0.24
CA ILE A 110 6.88 -3.81 -0.24
C ILE A 110 6.74 -3.74 -1.77
N LEU A 111 7.26 -2.68 -2.42
CA LEU A 111 7.23 -2.57 -3.87
C LEU A 111 7.96 -3.73 -4.56
N PRO A 112 9.25 -4.00 -4.31
CA PRO A 112 9.94 -5.14 -4.92
C PRO A 112 9.32 -6.47 -4.51
N LEU A 113 8.86 -6.62 -3.26
CA LEU A 113 8.16 -7.85 -2.84
C LEU A 113 6.88 -8.07 -3.64
N SER A 114 6.10 -7.01 -3.92
CA SER A 114 4.90 -7.12 -4.74
C SER A 114 5.22 -7.56 -6.17
N VAL A 115 6.30 -7.04 -6.75
CA VAL A 115 6.76 -7.41 -8.10
C VAL A 115 7.21 -8.86 -8.13
N ILE A 116 8.01 -9.29 -7.15
CA ILE A 116 8.46 -10.68 -7.02
C ILE A 116 7.25 -11.60 -6.87
N TRP A 117 6.31 -11.25 -6.01
CA TRP A 117 5.11 -12.06 -5.75
C TRP A 117 4.21 -12.20 -6.96
N ALA A 118 3.97 -11.11 -7.68
CA ALA A 118 3.25 -11.13 -8.95
C ALA A 118 3.97 -12.01 -9.98
N ALA A 119 5.29 -11.86 -10.10
CA ALA A 119 6.10 -12.63 -11.05
C ALA A 119 6.16 -14.13 -10.71
N LEU A 120 6.03 -14.52 -9.44
CA LEU A 120 5.95 -15.93 -9.02
C LEU A 120 4.65 -16.62 -9.44
N HIS A 121 3.58 -15.86 -9.69
CA HIS A 121 2.24 -16.39 -10.01
C HIS A 121 1.79 -16.11 -11.45
N ILE A 122 2.52 -15.28 -12.19
CA ILE A 122 2.14 -14.87 -13.56
C ILE A 122 2.03 -16.04 -14.53
N ASP A 123 2.85 -17.09 -14.36
CA ASP A 123 2.84 -18.30 -15.19
C ASP A 123 1.56 -19.13 -14.99
N LYS A 124 0.97 -19.06 -13.79
CA LYS A 124 -0.29 -19.73 -13.46
C LYS A 124 -1.52 -19.00 -14.00
N VAL A 125 -1.43 -17.68 -14.16
CA VAL A 125 -2.52 -16.86 -14.70
C VAL A 125 -2.44 -16.76 -16.22
N PHE A 126 -1.23 -16.66 -16.77
CA PHE A 126 -0.96 -16.59 -18.21
C PHE A 126 -0.07 -17.77 -18.62
N PRO A 127 -0.65 -18.93 -19.00
CA PRO A 127 0.11 -20.14 -19.33
C PRO A 127 1.12 -19.97 -20.48
N ASN A 128 0.85 -19.03 -21.39
CA ASN A 128 1.71 -18.71 -22.53
C ASN A 128 2.83 -17.70 -22.19
N TRP A 129 2.90 -17.22 -20.95
CA TRP A 129 3.91 -16.27 -20.53
C TRP A 129 5.29 -16.92 -20.50
N ARG A 130 6.22 -16.37 -21.28
CA ARG A 130 7.60 -16.82 -21.32
C ARG A 130 8.51 -15.66 -20.93
N TRP A 131 9.28 -15.86 -19.87
CA TRP A 131 10.29 -14.91 -19.46
C TRP A 131 11.38 -14.79 -20.55
N PRO A 132 11.63 -13.58 -21.10
CA PRO A 132 12.52 -13.40 -22.23
C PRO A 132 13.99 -13.65 -21.87
N PHE A 133 14.38 -13.36 -20.62
CA PHE A 133 15.76 -13.47 -20.17
C PHE A 133 16.01 -14.68 -19.27
N ALA A 134 17.15 -15.36 -19.47
CA ALA A 134 17.53 -16.54 -18.70
C ALA A 134 17.84 -16.24 -17.23
N TRP A 135 18.44 -15.07 -16.93
CA TRP A 135 18.73 -14.65 -15.56
C TRP A 135 17.45 -14.46 -14.74
N LEU A 136 16.37 -13.99 -15.36
CA LEU A 136 15.08 -13.78 -14.72
C LEU A 136 14.42 -15.09 -14.32
N LYS A 137 14.53 -16.13 -15.16
CA LYS A 137 14.11 -17.49 -14.81
C LYS A 137 14.88 -18.05 -13.62
N LYS A 138 16.20 -17.84 -13.57
CA LYS A 138 17.04 -18.24 -12.42
C LYS A 138 16.64 -17.50 -11.15
N ALA A 139 16.43 -16.19 -11.22
CA ALA A 139 15.98 -15.38 -10.10
C ALA A 139 14.61 -15.84 -9.58
N LEU A 140 13.66 -16.12 -10.46
CA LEU A 140 12.34 -16.63 -10.08
C LEU A 140 12.40 -18.02 -9.46
N ALA A 141 13.24 -18.91 -9.99
CA ALA A 141 13.46 -20.22 -9.40
C ALA A 141 14.03 -20.11 -7.97
N PHE A 142 14.95 -19.17 -7.75
CA PHE A 142 15.47 -18.85 -6.42
C PHE A 142 14.35 -18.33 -5.50
N PHE A 143 13.62 -17.28 -5.89
CA PHE A 143 12.54 -16.73 -5.05
C PHE A 143 11.42 -17.74 -4.79
N LYS A 144 11.17 -18.67 -5.71
CA LYS A 144 10.19 -19.75 -5.53
C LYS A 144 10.57 -20.69 -4.38
N GLN A 145 11.86 -20.96 -4.18
CA GLN A 145 12.34 -21.72 -3.01
C GLN A 145 12.07 -20.98 -1.70
N TYR A 146 12.13 -19.64 -1.74
CA TYR A 146 11.87 -18.77 -0.59
C TYR A 146 10.45 -18.19 -0.56
N ALA A 147 9.50 -18.77 -1.31
CA ALA A 147 8.15 -18.21 -1.44
C ALA A 147 7.44 -18.07 -0.09
N ARG A 148 7.68 -19.01 0.85
CA ARG A 148 7.15 -18.93 2.22
C ARG A 148 7.73 -17.74 3.00
N VAL A 149 9.01 -17.42 2.82
CA VAL A 149 9.67 -16.25 3.44
C VAL A 149 9.10 -14.97 2.84
N VAL A 150 8.99 -14.91 1.51
CA VAL A 150 8.37 -13.78 0.80
C VAL A 150 6.94 -13.54 1.28
N ALA A 151 6.14 -14.59 1.47
CA ALA A 151 4.78 -14.47 1.98
C ALA A 151 4.74 -13.91 3.41
N TRP A 152 5.63 -14.36 4.31
CA TRP A 152 5.72 -13.79 5.66
C TRP A 152 6.11 -12.31 5.63
N LEU A 153 7.09 -11.95 4.80
CA LEU A 153 7.47 -10.55 4.61
C LEU A 153 6.30 -9.73 4.09
N LEU A 154 5.54 -10.24 3.11
CA LEU A 154 4.35 -9.56 2.61
C LEU A 154 3.32 -9.32 3.71
N ILE A 155 3.01 -10.31 4.56
CA ILE A 155 2.07 -10.12 5.67
C ILE A 155 2.52 -8.95 6.56
N VAL A 156 3.79 -8.96 6.98
CA VAL A 156 4.34 -7.94 7.88
C VAL A 156 4.33 -6.57 7.21
N TYR A 157 4.90 -6.45 6.02
CA TYR A 157 5.03 -5.17 5.32
C TYR A 157 3.68 -4.64 4.82
N SER A 158 2.70 -5.50 4.49
CA SER A 158 1.34 -5.08 4.15
C SER A 158 0.61 -4.54 5.37
N ALA A 159 0.75 -5.17 6.53
CA ALA A 159 0.19 -4.65 7.77
C ALA A 159 0.82 -3.31 8.15
N LEU A 160 2.16 -3.20 8.03
CA LEU A 160 2.86 -1.92 8.21
C LEU A 160 2.35 -0.87 7.20
N LEU A 161 2.20 -1.23 5.93
CA LEU A 161 1.69 -0.33 4.88
C LEU A 161 0.30 0.22 5.21
N GLY A 162 -0.64 -0.63 5.61
CA GLY A 162 -1.98 -0.20 5.99
C GLY A 162 -2.00 0.61 7.29
N MET A 163 -1.12 0.31 8.25
CA MET A 163 -1.10 0.99 9.54
C MET A 163 -0.39 2.35 9.48
N TYR A 164 0.77 2.43 8.82
CA TYR A 164 1.56 3.67 8.81
C TYR A 164 0.84 4.80 8.06
N THR A 165 0.03 4.47 7.05
CA THR A 165 -0.76 5.47 6.32
C THR A 165 -1.77 6.16 7.25
N GLY A 166 -2.42 5.41 8.15
CA GLY A 166 -3.25 5.97 9.23
C GLY A 166 -2.44 6.72 10.30
N ILE A 167 -1.25 6.22 10.66
CA ILE A 167 -0.37 6.89 11.63
C ILE A 167 0.13 8.24 11.07
N LEU A 168 0.44 8.32 9.78
CA LEU A 168 0.86 9.55 9.10
C LEU A 168 -0.22 10.64 9.22
N LEU A 169 -1.47 10.28 8.97
CA LEU A 169 -2.62 11.16 9.23
C LEU A 169 -2.68 11.56 10.71
N SER A 170 -2.45 10.61 11.61
CA SER A 170 -2.58 10.85 13.04
C SER A 170 -1.53 11.80 13.64
N ALA A 171 -0.35 11.86 13.03
CA ALA A 171 0.76 12.68 13.47
C ALA A 171 0.53 14.19 13.26
N PHE A 172 -0.54 14.59 12.55
CA PHE A 172 -0.89 16.00 12.36
C PHE A 172 -1.67 16.53 13.56
N ASN A 173 -0.92 16.91 14.61
CA ASN A 173 -1.44 17.48 15.87
C ASN A 173 -2.34 18.72 15.69
N ALA A 174 -2.24 19.42 14.56
CA ALA A 174 -2.96 20.68 14.31
C ALA A 174 -4.47 20.50 14.05
N ARG A 175 -4.98 19.27 13.90
CA ARG A 175 -6.40 18.99 13.64
C ARG A 175 -6.96 17.94 14.63
N PRO A 176 -7.91 18.31 15.51
CA PRO A 176 -8.41 17.42 16.58
C PRO A 176 -8.95 16.08 16.10
N PHE A 177 -9.60 16.03 14.94
CA PHE A 177 -10.14 14.77 14.37
C PHE A 177 -9.06 13.83 13.84
N TRP A 178 -7.85 14.31 13.60
CA TRP A 178 -6.74 13.50 13.12
C TRP A 178 -5.85 13.06 14.26
N ASN A 179 -5.82 13.75 15.39
CA ASN A 179 -4.99 13.37 16.54
C ASN A 179 -5.59 12.20 17.36
N SER A 180 -5.63 11.00 16.79
CA SER A 180 -6.02 9.79 17.50
C SER A 180 -5.19 8.58 17.06
N ALA A 181 -4.67 7.85 18.05
CA ALA A 181 -3.90 6.62 17.83
C ALA A 181 -4.72 5.49 17.18
N ILE A 182 -6.06 5.58 17.22
CA ILE A 182 -6.94 4.57 16.62
C ILE A 182 -6.96 4.61 15.09
N LEU A 183 -6.50 5.71 14.48
CA LEU A 183 -6.46 5.84 13.02
C LEU A 183 -5.55 4.81 12.35
N GLY A 184 -4.44 4.42 12.99
CA GLY A 184 -3.56 3.37 12.45
C GLY A 184 -4.29 2.04 12.27
N PRO A 185 -4.87 1.46 13.34
CA PRO A 185 -5.70 0.27 13.25
C PRO A 185 -6.90 0.41 12.31
N LEU A 186 -7.64 1.53 12.35
CA LEU A 186 -8.78 1.75 11.46
C LEU A 186 -8.37 1.73 9.99
N PHE A 187 -7.33 2.46 9.60
CA PHE A 187 -6.82 2.46 8.22
C PHE A 187 -6.36 1.07 7.78
N LEU A 188 -5.78 0.29 8.70
CA LEU A 188 -5.42 -1.09 8.41
C LEU A 188 -6.66 -1.93 8.10
N VAL A 189 -7.68 -1.89 8.97
CA VAL A 189 -8.93 -2.65 8.76
C VAL A 189 -9.61 -2.22 7.46
N SER A 190 -9.68 -0.92 7.18
CA SER A 190 -10.28 -0.39 5.95
C SER A 190 -9.50 -0.75 4.69
N GLY A 191 -8.17 -0.73 4.76
CA GLY A 191 -7.32 -1.20 3.67
C GLY A 191 -7.51 -2.70 3.41
N LEU A 192 -7.57 -3.50 4.47
CA LEU A 192 -7.86 -4.94 4.38
C LEU A 192 -9.24 -5.20 3.76
N SER A 193 -10.29 -4.52 4.22
CA SER A 193 -11.65 -4.59 3.65
C SER A 193 -11.66 -4.19 2.18
N THR A 194 -11.03 -3.07 1.82
CA THR A 194 -10.96 -2.60 0.42
C THR A 194 -10.26 -3.61 -0.49
N GLY A 195 -9.19 -4.27 0.00
CA GLY A 195 -8.53 -5.37 -0.70
C GLY A 195 -9.41 -6.62 -0.84
N LEU A 196 -10.19 -6.97 0.20
CA LEU A 196 -11.19 -8.04 0.12
C LEU A 196 -12.29 -7.74 -0.89
N ALA A 197 -12.77 -6.50 -0.93
CA ALA A 197 -13.79 -6.06 -1.88
C ALA A 197 -13.28 -6.22 -3.33
N LEU A 198 -12.03 -5.84 -3.63
CA LEU A 198 -11.46 -6.07 -4.96
C LEU A 198 -11.31 -7.57 -5.27
N ASN A 199 -10.88 -8.36 -4.30
CA ASN A 199 -10.81 -9.82 -4.45
C ASN A 199 -12.20 -10.42 -4.74
N LEU A 200 -13.25 -9.94 -4.08
CA LEU A 200 -14.63 -10.34 -4.29
C LEU A 200 -15.10 -10.00 -5.71
N LEU A 201 -14.81 -8.79 -6.19
CA LEU A 201 -15.15 -8.32 -7.53
C LEU A 201 -14.48 -9.16 -8.64
N LEU A 202 -13.23 -9.58 -8.42
CA LEU A 202 -12.48 -10.37 -9.40
C LEU A 202 -12.69 -11.89 -9.26
N SER A 203 -13.22 -12.36 -8.14
CA SER A 203 -13.43 -13.79 -7.92
C SER A 203 -14.56 -14.30 -8.79
N ARG A 204 -14.31 -15.45 -9.43
CA ARG A 204 -15.31 -16.17 -10.24
C ARG A 204 -15.93 -17.35 -9.49
N ASN A 205 -15.40 -17.71 -8.33
CA ASN A 205 -15.82 -18.88 -7.58
C ASN A 205 -16.78 -18.48 -6.46
N GLU A 206 -18.00 -19.02 -6.47
CA GLU A 206 -19.02 -18.70 -5.46
C GLU A 206 -18.61 -19.02 -4.03
N LYS A 207 -17.80 -20.08 -3.82
CA LYS A 207 -17.28 -20.41 -2.47
C LYS A 207 -16.28 -19.36 -1.98
N GLU A 208 -15.42 -18.89 -2.87
CA GLU A 208 -14.43 -17.85 -2.59
C GLU A 208 -15.15 -16.53 -2.28
N LYS A 209 -16.14 -16.15 -3.10
CA LYS A 209 -16.97 -14.96 -2.87
C LYS A 209 -17.68 -14.97 -1.53
N HIS A 210 -18.35 -16.07 -1.19
CA HIS A 210 -19.10 -16.16 0.06
C HIS A 210 -18.19 -16.11 1.30
N LEU A 211 -17.00 -16.72 1.24
CA LEU A 211 -16.02 -16.61 2.32
C LEU A 211 -15.48 -15.17 2.45
N LEU A 212 -15.10 -14.55 1.33
CA LEU A 212 -14.59 -13.18 1.30
C LEU A 212 -15.62 -12.18 1.82
N SER A 213 -16.88 -12.32 1.39
CA SER A 213 -17.98 -11.46 1.82
C SER A 213 -18.22 -11.55 3.33
N ARG A 214 -18.15 -12.74 3.93
CA ARG A 214 -18.28 -12.88 5.40
C ARG A 214 -17.15 -12.18 6.14
N ILE A 215 -15.92 -12.30 5.65
CA ILE A 215 -14.75 -11.64 6.27
C ILE A 215 -14.87 -10.12 6.12
N ASP A 216 -15.33 -9.65 4.96
CA ASP A 216 -15.51 -8.22 4.69
C ASP A 216 -16.58 -7.59 5.59
N ILE A 217 -17.72 -8.27 5.78
CA ILE A 217 -18.77 -7.83 6.71
C ILE A 217 -18.23 -7.73 8.15
N MET A 218 -17.39 -8.69 8.57
CA MET A 218 -16.75 -8.63 9.88
C MET A 218 -15.79 -7.46 10.00
N ALA A 219 -15.01 -7.16 8.95
CA ALA A 219 -14.11 -6.01 8.92
C ALA A 219 -14.90 -4.69 9.05
N ILE A 220 -15.95 -4.52 8.25
CA ILE A 220 -16.85 -3.35 8.31
C ILE A 220 -17.49 -3.21 9.71
N SER A 221 -17.85 -4.33 10.35
CA SER A 221 -18.41 -4.30 11.70
C SER A 221 -17.42 -3.85 12.77
N VAL A 222 -16.11 -4.02 12.55
CA VAL A 222 -15.05 -3.55 13.45
C VAL A 222 -14.78 -2.05 13.27
N GLU A 223 -15.16 -1.48 12.12
CA GLU A 223 -14.98 -0.06 11.81
C GLU A 223 -16.09 0.85 12.38
N LEU A 224 -17.28 0.28 12.59
CA LEU A 224 -18.47 0.95 13.12
C LEU A 224 -18.45 1.05 14.65
#